data_AF-A0A1F3V0E5-F1
#
_entry.id   AF-A0A1F3V0E5-F1
#
_cell.length_a   1.000
_cell.length_b   1.000
_cell.length_c   1.000
_cell.angle_alpha   90.00
_cell.angle_beta   90.00
_cell.angle_gamma   90.00
#
_symmetry.space_group_name_H-M   'P 1'
#
loop_
_entity.id
_entity.type
_entity.pdbx_description
1 polymer ?
#
loop_
_entity_poly.entity_id
_entity_poly.type
_entity_poly.pdbx_seq_one_letter_code
_entity_poly.pdbx_strand_id
1 'polypeptide(L)'
;MLNLFFFLYVLLEGVAFGSEAIDDQLVINKYDVIQKNFSNSFCPAGTEEKFWRLYRDFKGDGNHVPLLPDGKLDSETIKKHLPEMVRKIAWIRGLIPLIPNNAELKIIRNSILSFRKNINQLLKHKNDFNESTVGKSKIESLARSKLEFIAFSEKFDALMKRISFLQGYLFPVDHLKWRLEHDLYKDKNDLASIKKANDLAFYRRILEDGAQNKDNTQSDLMLRTALNTLFLEAQKEQDFISEVLRSDLIYILDQIDMMLRKGQKQLIERTQEWADRTERKYNFYKTLCENSMQNEKQYLGQRAQALIALRDFVLNKQADIYKFWIKQEDLLMKIFIIETILFNEVGRVDGADALERRDIAEVVINRAKDPIYSTLDKDDDIFYYLDDHLKGIVQNYPWANVLFKEGEFSFTYYFIAGTVRVFCPSMNRQSTKLRHENVKIALDSIYKSENNFPAIRYYSRASMVGRISMDSVWNTFKPISERPGLSVEASLNERLRQRYVQGNYHYLYHFIDSFGRPYKVIEIDGRNYVHLTGQLNFFKHRNPHLFKYFQVGPKQTSNILLNTQ
;
A
#
# COMPACT_ATOMS: atom_id res chain seq x y z
N MET A 1 30.73 59.52 50.51
CA MET A 1 31.79 58.53 50.22
C MET A 1 31.12 57.30 49.62
N LEU A 2 31.40 57.06 48.34
CA LEU A 2 31.29 55.84 47.52
C LEU A 2 30.10 54.85 47.67
N ASN A 3 29.37 54.72 46.54
CA ASN A 3 28.93 53.49 45.84
C ASN A 3 27.97 52.51 46.55
N LEU A 4 26.87 52.00 45.97
CA LEU A 4 26.58 51.61 44.57
C LEU A 4 25.03 51.45 44.46
N PHE A 5 24.28 52.30 43.75
CA PHE A 5 23.79 52.16 42.35
C PHE A 5 23.05 50.87 41.95
N PHE A 6 21.84 51.10 41.37
CA PHE A 6 21.01 50.24 40.50
C PHE A 6 20.16 49.10 41.13
N PHE A 7 18.86 49.34 41.32
CA PHE A 7 17.81 48.83 40.42
C PHE A 7 16.42 49.36 40.83
N LEU A 8 15.93 50.33 40.06
CA LEU A 8 14.54 50.80 40.08
C LEU A 8 14.23 51.22 38.64
N TYR A 9 13.61 50.34 37.86
CA TYR A 9 12.81 50.69 36.67
C TYR A 9 12.17 49.43 36.07
N VAL A 10 10.99 49.62 35.48
CA VAL A 10 10.24 48.72 34.58
C VAL A 10 9.20 47.79 35.21
N LEU A 11 8.03 48.39 35.49
CA LEU A 11 6.74 47.83 35.10
C LEU A 11 6.69 47.76 33.57
N LEU A 12 6.81 46.57 32.97
CA LEU A 12 6.46 46.29 31.58
C LEU A 12 5.51 45.09 31.56
N GLU A 13 4.27 45.36 31.17
CA GLU A 13 3.56 44.65 30.12
C GLU A 13 3.74 43.13 30.08
N GLY A 14 2.98 42.44 30.94
CA GLY A 14 2.48 41.11 30.60
C GLY A 14 1.36 41.24 29.58
N VAL A 15 1.71 41.52 28.31
CA VAL A 15 0.80 41.23 27.19
C VAL A 15 0.68 39.71 27.14
N ALA A 16 -0.39 39.21 27.74
CA ALA A 16 -0.89 37.88 27.46
C ALA A 16 -1.19 37.84 25.96
N PHE A 17 -0.27 37.25 25.18
CA PHE A 17 -0.60 36.70 23.87
C PHE A 17 -1.55 35.53 24.10
N GLY A 18 -2.82 35.84 24.34
CA GLY A 18 -3.90 34.91 24.11
C GLY A 18 -3.97 34.69 22.61
N SER A 19 -3.51 33.54 22.13
CA SER A 19 -3.93 33.05 20.83
C SER A 19 -5.46 32.98 20.88
N GLU A 20 -6.16 33.83 20.13
CA GLU A 20 -7.60 33.67 19.91
C GLU A 20 -7.83 32.21 19.52
N ALA A 21 -8.60 31.49 20.33
CA ALA A 21 -8.97 30.12 20.01
C ALA A 21 -9.79 30.18 18.73
N ILE A 22 -9.19 29.76 17.61
CA ILE A 22 -9.89 29.66 16.33
C ILE A 22 -11.05 28.69 16.56
N ASP A 23 -12.28 29.14 16.28
CA ASP A 23 -13.45 28.27 16.34
C ASP A 23 -13.38 27.27 15.18
N ASP A 24 -12.98 26.04 15.50
CA ASP A 24 -12.91 24.92 14.54
C ASP A 24 -14.21 24.77 13.74
N GLN A 25 -15.37 25.02 14.36
CA GLN A 25 -16.65 24.88 13.67
C GLN A 25 -16.84 25.97 12.62
N LEU A 26 -16.36 27.20 12.88
CA LEU A 26 -16.36 28.28 11.91
C LEU A 26 -15.45 27.95 10.72
N VAL A 27 -14.25 27.41 10.99
CA VAL A 27 -13.31 27.01 9.93
C VAL A 27 -13.89 25.87 9.08
N ILE A 28 -14.47 24.85 9.72
CA ILE A 28 -15.13 23.72 9.03
C ILE A 28 -16.27 24.24 8.14
N ASN A 29 -17.15 25.09 8.65
CA ASN A 29 -18.25 25.64 7.87
C ASN A 29 -17.76 26.44 6.66
N LYS A 30 -16.69 27.24 6.84
CA LYS A 30 -16.07 28.00 5.76
C LYS A 30 -15.44 27.07 4.72
N TYR A 31 -14.72 26.04 5.17
CA TYR A 31 -14.16 25.02 4.29
C TYR A 31 -15.25 24.32 3.47
N ASP A 32 -16.37 23.92 4.09
CA ASP A 32 -17.46 23.23 3.40
C ASP A 32 -18.07 24.08 2.28
N VAL A 33 -18.21 25.38 2.49
CA VAL A 33 -18.69 26.31 1.45
C VAL A 33 -17.71 26.36 0.28
N ILE A 34 -16.41 26.53 0.55
CA ILE A 34 -15.38 26.58 -0.49
C ILE A 34 -15.28 25.24 -1.21
N GLN A 35 -15.33 24.12 -0.48
CA GLN A 35 -15.25 22.77 -1.03
C GLN A 35 -16.45 22.46 -1.93
N LYS A 36 -17.65 22.92 -1.56
CA LYS A 36 -18.85 22.81 -2.39
C LYS A 36 -18.70 23.64 -3.67
N ASN A 37 -18.19 24.87 -3.56
CA ASN A 37 -17.92 25.72 -4.72
C ASN A 37 -16.87 25.08 -5.65
N PHE A 38 -15.77 24.59 -5.07
CA PHE A 38 -14.74 23.82 -5.76
C PHE A 38 -15.34 22.63 -6.53
N SER A 39 -16.13 21.78 -5.85
CA SER A 39 -16.75 20.61 -6.49
C SER A 39 -17.65 21.02 -7.65
N ASN A 40 -18.43 22.09 -7.51
CA ASN A 40 -19.32 22.58 -8.57
C ASN A 40 -18.55 23.16 -9.77
N SER A 41 -17.43 23.83 -9.52
CA SER A 41 -16.61 24.48 -10.56
C SER A 41 -15.74 23.49 -11.33
N PHE A 42 -15.09 22.53 -10.64
CA PHE A 42 -14.09 21.66 -11.25
C PHE A 42 -14.63 20.27 -11.63
N CYS A 43 -15.76 19.86 -11.04
CA CYS A 43 -16.50 18.65 -11.39
C CYS A 43 -17.97 18.90 -11.80
N PRO A 44 -18.23 19.72 -12.83
CA PRO A 44 -19.57 19.80 -13.40
C PRO A 44 -19.98 18.46 -14.04
N ALA A 45 -21.28 18.27 -14.23
CA ALA A 45 -21.85 17.08 -14.88
C ALA A 45 -21.12 16.75 -16.19
N GLY A 46 -20.77 15.48 -16.41
CA GLY A 46 -20.00 15.02 -17.58
C GLY A 46 -18.49 14.94 -17.35
N THR A 47 -17.94 15.55 -16.29
CA THR A 47 -16.48 15.56 -16.04
C THR A 47 -15.97 14.17 -15.66
N GLU A 48 -16.64 13.51 -14.73
CA GLU A 48 -16.28 12.14 -14.31
C GLU A 48 -16.52 11.14 -15.45
N GLU A 49 -17.60 11.30 -16.21
CA GLU A 49 -17.91 10.49 -17.39
C GLU A 49 -16.84 10.63 -18.48
N LYS A 50 -16.37 11.86 -18.73
CA LYS A 50 -15.27 12.13 -19.66
C LYS A 50 -13.97 11.48 -19.19
N PHE A 51 -13.64 11.59 -17.90
CA PHE A 51 -12.49 10.89 -17.32
C PHE A 51 -12.58 9.40 -17.58
N TRP A 52 -13.70 8.75 -17.22
CA TRP A 52 -13.85 7.31 -17.35
C TRP A 52 -13.84 6.83 -18.80
N ARG A 53 -14.32 7.65 -19.75
CA ARG A 53 -14.17 7.36 -21.18
C ARG A 53 -12.69 7.37 -21.59
N LEU A 54 -11.98 8.46 -21.33
CA LEU A 54 -10.55 8.60 -21.65
C LEU A 54 -9.71 7.50 -20.97
N TYR A 55 -10.04 7.17 -19.73
CA TYR A 55 -9.37 6.12 -18.97
C TYR A 55 -9.57 4.74 -19.58
N ARG A 56 -10.78 4.42 -20.06
CA ARG A 56 -11.06 3.17 -20.79
C ARG A 56 -10.30 3.12 -22.12
N ASP A 57 -10.29 4.22 -22.86
CA ASP A 57 -9.56 4.31 -24.14
C ASP A 57 -8.05 4.12 -23.93
N PHE A 58 -7.49 4.75 -22.89
CA PHE A 58 -6.09 4.59 -22.48
C PHE A 58 -5.76 3.15 -22.05
N LYS A 59 -6.62 2.53 -21.23
CA LYS A 59 -6.43 1.13 -20.80
C LYS A 59 -6.50 0.17 -21.98
N GLY A 60 -7.36 0.48 -22.96
CA GLY A 60 -7.58 -0.35 -24.14
C GLY A 60 -7.92 -1.79 -23.76
N ASP A 61 -7.22 -2.73 -24.38
CA ASP A 61 -7.31 -4.17 -24.12
C ASP A 61 -6.51 -4.63 -22.88
N GLY A 62 -5.85 -3.71 -22.18
CA GLY A 62 -5.03 -3.97 -21.01
C GLY A 62 -3.65 -4.58 -21.32
N ASN A 63 -3.27 -4.69 -22.61
CA ASN A 63 -1.98 -5.21 -23.01
C ASN A 63 -0.86 -4.18 -22.81
N HIS A 64 0.32 -4.68 -22.48
CA HIS A 64 1.53 -3.87 -22.33
C HIS A 64 2.39 -4.03 -23.57
N VAL A 65 2.66 -2.91 -24.22
CA VAL A 65 3.46 -2.89 -25.44
C VAL A 65 4.80 -2.25 -25.12
N PRO A 66 5.92 -3.01 -25.17
CA PRO A 66 7.25 -2.47 -24.94
C PRO A 66 7.66 -1.60 -26.13
N LEU A 67 8.22 -0.42 -25.84
CA LEU A 67 8.58 0.59 -26.83
C LEU A 67 10.06 0.98 -26.69
N LEU A 68 10.68 1.29 -27.81
CA LEU A 68 12.03 1.85 -27.91
C LEU A 68 12.00 3.38 -27.70
N PRO A 69 13.16 4.04 -27.49
CA PRO A 69 13.21 5.49 -27.29
C PRO A 69 12.58 6.29 -28.44
N ASP A 70 12.62 5.77 -29.67
CA ASP A 70 12.03 6.41 -30.84
C ASP A 70 10.51 6.14 -30.99
N GLY A 71 9.88 5.53 -29.97
CA GLY A 71 8.47 5.19 -29.93
C GLY A 71 8.09 3.98 -30.78
N LYS A 72 9.05 3.30 -31.44
CA LYS A 72 8.78 2.08 -32.19
C LYS A 72 8.63 0.88 -31.28
N LEU A 73 7.95 -0.15 -31.79
CA LEU A 73 7.78 -1.40 -31.08
C LEU A 73 9.12 -2.10 -30.81
N ASP A 74 9.35 -2.48 -29.56
CA ASP A 74 10.43 -3.42 -29.20
C ASP A 74 9.99 -4.86 -29.51
N SER A 75 9.94 -5.19 -30.81
CA SER A 75 9.47 -6.49 -31.27
C SER A 75 10.40 -7.64 -30.87
N GLU A 76 11.68 -7.36 -30.62
CA GLU A 76 12.66 -8.35 -30.15
C GLU A 76 12.28 -8.87 -28.77
N THR A 77 11.96 -7.97 -27.84
CA THR A 77 11.49 -8.32 -26.49
C THR A 77 10.23 -9.18 -26.56
N ILE A 78 9.26 -8.80 -27.40
CA ILE A 78 8.01 -9.58 -27.54
C ILE A 78 8.31 -10.97 -28.09
N LYS A 79 9.04 -11.07 -29.21
CA LYS A 79 9.37 -12.34 -29.88
C LYS A 79 10.14 -13.28 -28.97
N LYS A 80 11.06 -12.75 -28.14
CA LYS A 80 11.80 -13.51 -27.14
C LYS A 80 10.89 -14.25 -26.16
N HIS A 81 9.77 -13.63 -25.76
CA HIS A 81 8.88 -14.16 -24.73
C HIS A 81 7.61 -14.84 -25.26
N LEU A 82 7.32 -14.77 -26.57
CA LEU A 82 6.20 -15.51 -27.17
C LEU A 82 6.24 -17.02 -26.87
N PRO A 83 7.39 -17.73 -26.95
CA PRO A 83 7.47 -19.14 -26.55
C PRO A 83 7.07 -19.37 -25.08
N GLU A 84 7.37 -18.42 -24.20
CA GLU A 84 7.00 -18.51 -22.78
C GLU A 84 5.48 -18.44 -22.58
N MET A 85 4.80 -17.59 -23.35
CA MET A 85 3.35 -17.52 -23.31
C MET A 85 2.69 -18.83 -23.77
N VAL A 86 3.25 -19.50 -24.78
CA VAL A 86 2.79 -20.82 -25.23
C VAL A 86 2.95 -21.86 -24.12
N ARG A 87 4.12 -21.89 -23.47
CA ARG A 87 4.36 -22.76 -22.29
C ARG A 87 3.36 -22.48 -21.17
N LYS A 88 3.09 -21.20 -20.88
CA LYS A 88 2.09 -20.80 -19.89
C LYS A 88 0.68 -21.27 -20.24
N ILE A 89 0.24 -21.12 -21.49
CA ILE A 89 -1.09 -21.58 -21.94
C ILE A 89 -1.22 -23.10 -21.73
N ALA A 90 -0.21 -23.87 -22.16
CA ALA A 90 -0.19 -25.31 -21.98
C ALA A 90 -0.23 -25.70 -20.50
N TRP A 91 0.54 -25.00 -19.66
CA TRP A 91 0.55 -25.20 -18.22
C TRP A 91 -0.82 -24.89 -17.58
N ILE A 92 -1.46 -23.75 -17.89
CA ILE A 92 -2.79 -23.40 -17.37
C ILE A 92 -3.81 -24.48 -17.75
N ARG A 93 -3.83 -24.89 -19.02
CA ARG A 93 -4.73 -25.98 -19.49
C ARG A 93 -4.45 -27.29 -18.76
N GLY A 94 -3.19 -27.58 -18.47
CA GLY A 94 -2.75 -28.72 -17.67
C GLY A 94 -3.19 -28.68 -16.19
N LEU A 95 -3.57 -27.52 -15.65
CA LEU A 95 -4.12 -27.42 -14.29
C LEU A 95 -5.57 -27.90 -14.20
N ILE A 96 -6.36 -27.78 -15.28
CA ILE A 96 -7.77 -28.14 -15.31
C ILE A 96 -8.02 -29.59 -14.82
N PRO A 97 -7.32 -30.62 -15.32
CA PRO A 97 -7.50 -31.98 -14.83
C PRO A 97 -6.99 -32.19 -13.40
N LEU A 98 -6.14 -31.30 -12.86
CA LEU A 98 -5.66 -31.34 -11.49
C LEU A 98 -6.63 -30.70 -10.48
N ILE A 99 -7.70 -30.04 -10.95
CA ILE A 99 -8.70 -29.43 -10.08
C ILE A 99 -9.54 -30.55 -9.43
N PRO A 100 -9.48 -30.70 -8.10
CA PRO A 100 -10.17 -31.78 -7.40
C PRO A 100 -11.69 -31.66 -7.50
N ASN A 101 -12.36 -32.80 -7.32
CA ASN A 101 -13.82 -32.82 -7.16
C ASN A 101 -14.25 -32.16 -5.84
N ASN A 102 -15.53 -31.82 -5.72
CA ASN A 102 -16.05 -31.12 -4.53
C ASN A 102 -15.83 -31.86 -3.21
N ALA A 103 -15.82 -33.20 -3.21
CA ALA A 103 -15.56 -33.99 -2.00
C ALA A 103 -14.10 -33.81 -1.55
N GLU A 104 -13.15 -33.88 -2.47
CA GLU A 104 -11.74 -33.65 -2.17
C GLU A 104 -11.45 -32.18 -1.81
N LEU A 105 -12.09 -31.21 -2.48
CA LEU A 105 -12.00 -29.80 -2.08
C LEU A 105 -12.43 -29.61 -0.62
N LYS A 106 -13.51 -30.29 -0.18
CA LYS A 106 -13.95 -30.28 1.22
C LYS A 106 -12.88 -30.87 2.16
N ILE A 107 -12.19 -31.93 1.76
CA ILE A 107 -11.08 -32.51 2.54
C ILE A 107 -9.92 -31.51 2.68
N ILE A 108 -9.53 -30.82 1.60
CA ILE A 108 -8.49 -29.79 1.64
C ILE A 108 -8.93 -28.63 2.56
N ARG A 109 -10.18 -28.20 2.50
CA ARG A 109 -10.71 -27.17 3.40
C ARG A 109 -10.67 -27.58 4.87
N ASN A 110 -10.97 -28.84 5.16
CA ASN A 110 -10.87 -29.36 6.53
C ASN A 110 -9.41 -29.38 7.03
N SER A 111 -8.42 -29.63 6.16
CA SER A 111 -7.01 -29.56 6.57
C SER A 111 -6.56 -28.13 6.89
N ILE A 112 -7.11 -27.10 6.25
CA ILE A 112 -6.84 -25.68 6.57
C ILE A 112 -7.18 -25.36 8.04
N LEU A 113 -8.24 -25.95 8.60
CA LEU A 113 -8.57 -25.77 10.02
C LEU A 113 -7.50 -26.38 10.94
N SER A 114 -6.87 -27.47 10.52
CA SER A 114 -5.74 -28.09 11.23
C SER A 114 -4.53 -27.16 11.24
N PHE A 115 -4.21 -26.51 10.11
CA PHE A 115 -3.12 -25.54 10.02
C PHE A 115 -3.25 -24.41 11.03
N ARG A 116 -4.45 -23.87 11.23
CA ARG A 116 -4.68 -22.83 12.24
C ARG A 116 -4.35 -23.29 13.66
N LYS A 117 -4.70 -24.55 13.99
CA LYS A 117 -4.34 -25.14 15.27
C LYS A 117 -2.83 -25.28 15.42
N ASN A 118 -2.13 -25.69 14.35
CA ASN A 118 -0.66 -25.77 14.36
C ASN A 118 -0.01 -24.38 14.55
N ILE A 119 -0.51 -23.34 13.87
CA ILE A 119 -0.03 -21.97 14.06
C ILE A 119 -0.22 -21.54 15.52
N ASN A 120 -1.40 -21.77 16.10
CA ASN A 120 -1.67 -21.43 17.50
C ASN A 120 -0.73 -22.17 18.48
N GLN A 121 -0.37 -23.42 18.17
CA GLN A 121 0.59 -24.17 18.97
C GLN A 121 2.01 -23.59 18.87
N LEU A 122 2.48 -23.22 17.66
CA LEU A 122 3.76 -22.52 17.49
C LEU A 122 3.80 -21.20 18.27
N LEU A 123 2.69 -20.45 18.24
CA LEU A 123 2.54 -19.22 19.01
C LEU A 123 2.56 -19.47 20.52
N LYS A 124 2.00 -20.59 20.98
CA LYS A 124 2.08 -20.98 22.40
C LYS A 124 3.52 -21.19 22.85
N HIS A 125 4.35 -21.90 22.09
CA HIS A 125 5.78 -22.05 22.44
C HIS A 125 6.50 -20.70 22.48
N LYS A 126 6.19 -19.80 21.53
CA LYS A 126 6.72 -18.43 21.53
C LYS A 126 6.26 -17.64 22.74
N ASN A 127 5.02 -17.79 23.17
CA ASN A 127 4.50 -17.18 24.39
C ASN A 127 5.24 -17.71 25.62
N ASP A 128 5.32 -19.03 25.76
CA ASP A 128 5.97 -19.69 26.90
C ASP A 128 7.45 -19.30 27.02
N PHE A 129 8.14 -19.13 25.89
CA PHE A 129 9.51 -18.59 25.85
C PHE A 129 9.61 -17.16 26.38
N ASN A 130 8.70 -16.27 25.96
CA ASN A 130 8.72 -14.86 26.34
C ASN A 130 8.31 -14.64 27.80
N GLU A 131 7.37 -15.44 28.32
CA GLU A 131 6.88 -15.35 29.70
C GLU A 131 7.81 -16.04 30.72
N SER A 132 8.66 -16.96 30.28
CA SER A 132 9.55 -17.67 31.20
C SER A 132 10.69 -16.78 31.70
N THR A 133 10.95 -16.82 33.01
CA THR A 133 12.15 -16.23 33.63
C THR A 133 13.28 -17.25 33.81
N VAL A 134 13.01 -18.54 33.56
CA VAL A 134 13.93 -19.65 33.79
C VAL A 134 14.62 -20.04 32.48
N GLY A 135 15.95 -19.93 32.44
CA GLY A 135 16.75 -20.21 31.23
C GLY A 135 16.52 -21.61 30.65
N LYS A 136 16.38 -22.64 31.49
CA LYS A 136 16.08 -24.01 31.06
C LYS A 136 14.75 -24.10 30.31
N SER A 137 13.68 -23.50 30.85
CA SER A 137 12.36 -23.49 30.22
C SER A 137 12.36 -22.71 28.90
N LYS A 138 13.14 -21.62 28.78
CA LYS A 138 13.34 -20.94 27.50
C LYS A 138 13.97 -21.85 26.45
N ILE A 139 15.03 -22.57 26.80
CA ILE A 139 15.71 -23.49 25.89
C ILE A 139 14.75 -24.61 25.45
N GLU A 140 13.96 -25.15 26.38
CA GLU A 140 12.96 -26.18 26.07
C GLU A 140 11.85 -25.67 25.14
N SER A 141 11.30 -24.47 25.38
CA SER A 141 10.28 -23.86 24.51
C SER A 141 10.81 -23.57 23.10
N LEU A 142 12.06 -23.10 23.00
CA LEU A 142 12.73 -22.90 21.71
C LEU A 142 12.91 -24.23 20.98
N ALA A 143 13.41 -25.27 21.64
CA ALA A 143 13.60 -26.58 21.03
C ALA A 143 12.28 -27.19 20.53
N ARG A 144 11.20 -27.07 21.31
CA ARG A 144 9.85 -27.52 20.90
C ARG A 144 9.32 -26.73 19.71
N SER A 145 9.47 -25.41 19.72
CA SER A 145 9.09 -24.55 18.58
C SER A 145 9.78 -24.99 17.30
N LYS A 146 11.10 -25.22 17.33
CA LYS A 146 11.87 -25.69 16.17
C LYS A 146 11.36 -27.02 15.63
N LEU A 147 11.19 -28.01 16.49
CA LEU A 147 10.73 -29.35 16.09
C LEU A 147 9.33 -29.31 15.49
N GLU A 148 8.41 -28.58 16.11
CA GLU A 148 7.06 -28.43 15.58
C GLU A 148 7.00 -27.60 14.29
N PHE A 149 7.90 -26.62 14.13
CA PHE A 149 7.98 -25.85 12.91
C PHE A 149 8.45 -26.70 11.74
N ILE A 150 9.42 -27.61 11.93
CA ILE A 150 9.83 -28.59 10.91
C ILE A 150 8.62 -29.42 10.45
N ALA A 151 7.87 -29.99 11.41
CA ALA A 151 6.67 -30.77 11.08
C ALA A 151 5.55 -29.94 10.44
N PHE A 152 5.45 -28.65 10.78
CA PHE A 152 4.55 -27.72 10.14
C PHE A 152 4.96 -27.45 8.68
N SER A 153 6.25 -27.22 8.43
CA SER A 153 6.78 -26.97 7.08
C SER A 153 6.56 -28.16 6.14
N GLU A 154 6.77 -29.39 6.62
CA GLU A 154 6.46 -30.59 5.83
C GLU A 154 4.98 -30.68 5.44
N LYS A 155 4.09 -30.37 6.38
CA LYS A 155 2.64 -30.31 6.11
C LYS A 155 2.32 -29.19 5.12
N PHE A 156 2.95 -28.02 5.29
CA PHE A 156 2.78 -26.88 4.41
C PHE A 156 3.18 -27.21 2.97
N ASP A 157 4.32 -27.87 2.76
CA ASP A 157 4.75 -28.34 1.44
C ASP A 157 3.77 -29.35 0.83
N ALA A 158 3.23 -30.26 1.65
CA ALA A 158 2.20 -31.19 1.21
C ALA A 158 0.90 -30.46 0.81
N LEU A 159 0.49 -29.42 1.56
CA LEU A 159 -0.63 -28.57 1.18
C LEU A 159 -0.36 -27.88 -0.16
N MET A 160 0.82 -27.25 -0.33
CA MET A 160 1.20 -26.56 -1.57
C MET A 160 1.09 -27.49 -2.79
N LYS A 161 1.56 -28.74 -2.67
CA LYS A 161 1.42 -29.75 -3.73
C LYS A 161 -0.05 -30.06 -4.06
N ARG A 162 -0.90 -30.19 -3.04
CA ARG A 162 -2.34 -30.48 -3.21
C ARG A 162 -3.14 -29.32 -3.80
N ILE A 163 -2.67 -28.09 -3.64
CA ILE A 163 -3.30 -26.90 -4.20
C ILE A 163 -2.54 -26.31 -5.39
N SER A 164 -1.78 -27.14 -6.13
CA SER A 164 -0.99 -26.70 -7.28
C SER A 164 -1.80 -25.95 -8.34
N PHE A 165 -3.09 -26.26 -8.49
CA PHE A 165 -4.02 -25.52 -9.36
C PHE A 165 -4.28 -24.05 -8.93
N LEU A 166 -3.96 -23.68 -7.69
CA LEU A 166 -3.99 -22.30 -7.18
C LEU A 166 -2.63 -21.59 -7.23
N GLN A 167 -1.55 -22.26 -7.66
CA GLN A 167 -0.22 -21.65 -7.75
C GLN A 167 -0.07 -20.76 -9.00
N GLY A 168 0.92 -19.87 -9.00
CA GLY A 168 1.29 -19.09 -10.19
C GLY A 168 2.08 -19.91 -11.21
N TYR A 169 2.16 -19.41 -12.44
CA TYR A 169 3.03 -20.01 -13.46
C TYR A 169 4.51 -19.88 -13.02
N LEU A 170 5.28 -20.96 -13.15
CA LEU A 170 6.67 -21.09 -12.65
C LEU A 170 6.82 -20.92 -11.12
N PHE A 171 5.80 -21.29 -10.35
CA PHE A 171 5.88 -21.25 -8.89
C PHE A 171 7.09 -22.05 -8.33
N PRO A 172 7.83 -21.53 -7.32
CA PRO A 172 7.71 -20.18 -6.76
C PRO A 172 8.49 -19.12 -7.58
N VAL A 173 7.87 -17.97 -7.80
CA VAL A 173 8.47 -16.78 -8.44
C VAL A 173 8.83 -15.73 -7.40
N ASP A 174 10.09 -15.29 -7.39
CA ASP A 174 10.51 -14.14 -6.58
C ASP A 174 10.13 -12.81 -7.26
N HIS A 175 8.91 -12.35 -7.00
CA HIS A 175 8.37 -11.10 -7.54
C HIS A 175 9.13 -9.86 -7.05
N LEU A 176 9.70 -9.90 -5.84
CA LEU A 176 10.49 -8.79 -5.29
C LEU A 176 11.79 -8.65 -6.07
N LYS A 177 12.50 -9.75 -6.32
CA LYS A 177 13.74 -9.75 -7.11
C LYS A 177 13.50 -9.13 -8.49
N TRP A 178 12.50 -9.61 -9.22
CA TRP A 178 12.22 -9.10 -10.56
C TRP A 178 11.83 -7.61 -10.57
N ARG A 179 11.10 -7.16 -9.53
CA ARG A 179 10.79 -5.75 -9.35
C ARG A 179 12.03 -4.91 -9.11
N LEU A 180 12.92 -5.34 -8.21
CA LEU A 180 14.17 -4.65 -7.92
C LEU A 180 15.05 -4.57 -9.18
N GLU A 181 15.20 -5.66 -9.92
CA GLU A 181 15.96 -5.66 -11.18
C GLU A 181 15.38 -4.68 -12.20
N HIS A 182 14.05 -4.61 -12.34
CA HIS A 182 13.40 -3.66 -13.24
C HIS A 182 13.64 -2.20 -12.81
N ASP A 183 13.51 -1.92 -11.50
CA ASP A 183 13.70 -0.58 -10.94
C ASP A 183 15.13 -0.04 -11.17
N LEU A 184 16.14 -0.89 -11.41
CA LEU A 184 17.51 -0.47 -11.75
C LEU A 184 17.67 0.12 -13.17
N TYR A 185 16.71 -0.12 -14.06
CA TYR A 185 16.80 0.27 -15.48
C TYR A 185 15.67 1.17 -15.96
N LYS A 186 14.51 1.19 -15.28
CA LYS A 186 13.28 1.83 -15.77
C LYS A 186 13.40 3.35 -16.02
N ASP A 187 14.27 4.03 -15.29
CA ASP A 187 14.42 5.49 -15.35
C ASP A 187 15.63 5.92 -16.21
N LYS A 188 16.32 4.96 -16.84
CA LYS A 188 17.48 5.21 -17.70
C LYS A 188 17.05 5.40 -19.15
N ASN A 189 17.65 6.40 -19.81
CA ASN A 189 17.28 6.80 -21.16
C ASN A 189 18.13 6.16 -22.28
N ASP A 190 19.16 5.38 -21.94
CA ASP A 190 19.97 4.69 -22.95
C ASP A 190 19.25 3.45 -23.52
N LEU A 191 19.53 3.15 -24.79
CA LEU A 191 18.84 2.08 -25.53
C LEU A 191 18.98 0.71 -24.85
N ALA A 192 20.15 0.41 -24.28
CA ALA A 192 20.39 -0.90 -23.65
C ALA A 192 19.58 -1.05 -22.37
N SER A 193 19.54 0.00 -21.53
CA SER A 193 18.72 0.01 -20.32
C SER A 193 17.22 -0.04 -20.65
N ILE A 194 16.75 0.69 -21.67
CA ILE A 194 15.35 0.65 -22.08
C ILE A 194 14.95 -0.75 -22.57
N LYS A 195 15.77 -1.39 -23.42
CA LYS A 195 15.53 -2.79 -23.84
C LYS A 195 15.50 -3.73 -22.64
N LYS A 196 16.39 -3.54 -21.66
CA LYS A 196 16.43 -4.36 -20.45
C LYS A 196 15.20 -4.14 -19.56
N ALA A 197 14.75 -2.90 -19.40
CA ALA A 197 13.54 -2.56 -18.66
C ALA A 197 12.29 -3.16 -19.34
N ASN A 198 12.18 -3.04 -20.67
CA ASN A 198 11.12 -3.67 -21.47
C ASN A 198 11.11 -5.19 -21.28
N ASP A 199 12.27 -5.85 -21.40
CA ASP A 199 12.42 -7.29 -21.21
C ASP A 199 11.90 -7.74 -19.84
N LEU A 200 12.34 -7.06 -18.77
CA LEU A 200 11.93 -7.36 -17.40
C LEU A 200 10.44 -7.06 -17.17
N ALA A 201 9.93 -5.92 -17.63
CA ALA A 201 8.53 -5.54 -17.47
C ALA A 201 7.58 -6.49 -18.20
N PHE A 202 7.93 -6.89 -19.43
CA PHE A 202 7.15 -7.83 -20.22
C PHE A 202 7.15 -9.21 -19.57
N TYR A 203 8.32 -9.71 -19.16
CA TYR A 203 8.44 -11.00 -18.49
C TYR A 203 7.66 -11.05 -17.16
N ARG A 204 7.79 -10.01 -16.33
CA ARG A 204 7.02 -9.89 -15.08
C ARG A 204 5.53 -9.99 -15.29
N ARG A 205 4.97 -9.37 -16.34
CA ARG A 205 3.54 -9.45 -16.67
C ARG A 205 3.10 -10.85 -17.12
N ILE A 206 4.01 -11.70 -17.57
CA ILE A 206 3.73 -13.12 -17.85
C ILE A 206 3.64 -13.89 -16.53
N LEU A 207 4.48 -13.58 -15.54
CA LEU A 207 4.53 -14.28 -14.26
C LEU A 207 3.50 -13.78 -13.22
N GLU A 208 3.31 -12.47 -13.13
CA GLU A 208 2.38 -11.76 -12.23
C GLU A 208 0.96 -11.74 -12.81
N ASP A 209 0.30 -12.90 -12.82
CA ASP A 209 -1.06 -13.07 -13.36
C ASP A 209 -1.89 -14.08 -12.55
N GLY A 210 -3.20 -14.13 -12.78
CA GLY A 210 -4.09 -15.07 -12.11
C GLY A 210 -5.43 -15.24 -12.83
N ALA A 211 -6.20 -16.24 -12.39
CA ALA A 211 -7.52 -16.51 -12.92
C ALA A 211 -8.57 -15.52 -12.38
N GLN A 212 -9.60 -15.25 -13.16
CA GLN A 212 -10.70 -14.34 -12.81
C GLN A 212 -12.04 -14.95 -13.24
N ASN A 213 -13.14 -14.35 -12.80
CA ASN A 213 -14.46 -14.73 -13.30
C ASN A 213 -14.59 -14.33 -14.78
N LYS A 214 -15.53 -14.96 -15.51
CA LYS A 214 -15.79 -14.66 -16.93
C LYS A 214 -16.23 -13.21 -17.19
N ASP A 215 -16.79 -12.55 -16.18
CA ASP A 215 -17.14 -11.13 -16.20
C ASP A 215 -15.96 -10.20 -15.88
N ASN A 216 -14.73 -10.74 -15.83
CA ASN A 216 -13.48 -10.06 -15.48
C ASN A 216 -13.41 -9.56 -14.02
N THR A 217 -14.23 -10.10 -13.12
CA THR A 217 -14.20 -9.75 -11.69
C THR A 217 -13.41 -10.76 -10.86
N GLN A 218 -13.03 -10.36 -9.63
CA GLN A 218 -12.43 -11.23 -8.62
C GLN A 218 -11.21 -12.02 -9.12
N SER A 219 -10.20 -11.32 -9.64
CA SER A 219 -8.90 -11.94 -9.95
C SER A 219 -8.26 -12.54 -8.70
N ASP A 220 -7.68 -13.73 -8.82
CA ASP A 220 -6.90 -14.38 -7.76
C ASP A 220 -5.39 -14.06 -7.80
N LEU A 221 -4.98 -13.06 -8.60
CA LEU A 221 -3.59 -12.58 -8.70
C LEU A 221 -2.95 -12.36 -7.32
N MET A 222 -3.66 -11.71 -6.39
CA MET A 222 -3.16 -11.44 -5.04
C MET A 222 -2.88 -12.73 -4.26
N LEU A 223 -3.74 -13.74 -4.37
CA LEU A 223 -3.51 -15.06 -3.76
C LEU A 223 -2.28 -15.73 -4.38
N ARG A 224 -2.18 -15.79 -5.71
CA ARG A 224 -1.07 -16.48 -6.39
C ARG A 224 0.27 -15.82 -6.08
N THR A 225 0.35 -14.50 -6.13
CA THR A 225 1.57 -13.76 -5.79
C THR A 225 1.91 -13.87 -4.30
N ALA A 226 0.92 -13.82 -3.41
CA ALA A 226 1.16 -14.01 -1.97
C ALA A 226 1.63 -15.43 -1.65
N LEU A 227 1.12 -16.47 -2.33
CA LEU A 227 1.60 -17.84 -2.20
C LEU A 227 3.10 -17.95 -2.54
N ASN A 228 3.56 -17.28 -3.59
CA ASN A 228 4.98 -17.27 -3.97
C ASN A 228 5.83 -16.67 -2.83
N THR A 229 5.47 -15.48 -2.37
CA THR A 229 6.18 -14.78 -1.29
C THR A 229 6.18 -15.59 -0.01
N LEU A 230 5.01 -16.12 0.39
CA LEU A 230 4.89 -16.95 1.58
C LEU A 230 5.79 -18.18 1.50
N PHE A 231 5.80 -18.87 0.36
CA PHE A 231 6.63 -20.04 0.17
C PHE A 231 8.12 -19.71 0.32
N LEU A 232 8.58 -18.60 -0.26
CA LEU A 232 9.97 -18.16 -0.16
C LEU A 232 10.35 -17.69 1.26
N GLU A 233 9.45 -16.97 1.95
CA GLU A 233 9.70 -16.48 3.31
C GLU A 233 9.65 -17.61 4.35
N ALA A 234 8.76 -18.60 4.19
CA ALA A 234 8.65 -19.73 5.10
C ALA A 234 9.96 -20.55 5.19
N GLN A 235 10.76 -20.58 4.13
CA GLN A 235 12.06 -21.27 4.10
C GLN A 235 13.16 -20.54 4.91
N LYS A 236 12.96 -19.26 5.25
CA LYS A 236 13.93 -18.45 5.99
C LYS A 236 13.74 -18.52 7.50
N GLU A 237 12.60 -19.01 7.98
CA GLU A 237 12.25 -19.04 9.39
C GLU A 237 12.84 -20.27 10.09
N GLN A 238 13.48 -20.09 11.25
CA GLN A 238 14.23 -21.18 11.91
C GLN A 238 13.91 -21.39 13.39
N ASP A 239 13.43 -20.36 14.11
CA ASP A 239 13.29 -20.41 15.57
C ASP A 239 11.83 -20.39 16.02
N PHE A 240 11.22 -19.20 15.97
CA PHE A 240 9.80 -18.99 16.23
C PHE A 240 9.16 -18.43 14.98
N ILE A 241 7.89 -18.76 14.75
CA ILE A 241 7.12 -18.12 13.70
C ILE A 241 7.12 -16.59 13.89
N SER A 242 7.57 -15.85 12.88
CA SER A 242 7.53 -14.39 12.87
C SER A 242 6.10 -13.87 12.75
N GLU A 243 5.87 -12.62 13.18
CA GLU A 243 4.55 -11.99 13.03
C GLU A 243 4.19 -11.78 11.54
N VAL A 244 5.20 -11.49 10.71
CA VAL A 244 5.06 -11.41 9.25
C VAL A 244 4.58 -12.74 8.68
N LEU A 245 5.29 -13.84 8.97
CA LEU A 245 4.93 -15.16 8.45
C LEU A 245 3.56 -15.62 8.98
N ARG A 246 3.27 -15.42 10.27
CA ARG A 246 1.97 -15.73 10.88
C ARG A 246 0.84 -14.99 10.18
N SER A 247 0.95 -13.68 10.00
CA SER A 247 -0.11 -12.89 9.37
C SER A 247 -0.37 -13.32 7.92
N ASP A 248 0.69 -13.63 7.17
CA ASP A 248 0.55 -14.03 5.76
C ASP A 248 -0.01 -15.44 5.62
N LEU A 249 0.38 -16.37 6.50
CA LEU A 249 -0.22 -17.70 6.58
C LEU A 249 -1.72 -17.64 6.82
N ILE A 250 -2.17 -16.86 7.82
CA ILE A 250 -3.60 -16.73 8.12
C ILE A 250 -4.37 -16.16 6.91
N TYR A 251 -3.87 -15.08 6.33
CA TYR A 251 -4.46 -14.48 5.13
C TYR A 251 -4.55 -15.48 3.97
N ILE A 252 -3.48 -16.21 3.67
CA ILE A 252 -3.45 -17.17 2.55
C ILE A 252 -4.39 -18.35 2.82
N LEU A 253 -4.44 -18.87 4.04
CA LEU A 253 -5.37 -19.93 4.42
C LEU A 253 -6.83 -19.50 4.26
N ASP A 254 -7.18 -18.25 4.62
CA ASP A 254 -8.50 -17.66 4.36
C ASP A 254 -8.80 -17.56 2.85
N GLN A 255 -7.84 -17.07 2.05
CA GLN A 255 -8.01 -16.94 0.61
C GLN A 255 -8.14 -18.31 -0.09
N ILE A 256 -7.37 -19.32 0.34
CA ILE A 256 -7.51 -20.69 -0.16
C ILE A 256 -8.90 -21.22 0.18
N ASP A 257 -9.37 -21.13 1.43
CA ASP A 257 -10.72 -21.60 1.80
C ASP A 257 -11.80 -20.89 0.97
N MET A 258 -11.68 -19.58 0.74
CA MET A 258 -12.58 -18.83 -0.12
C MET A 258 -12.58 -19.33 -1.57
N MET A 259 -11.41 -19.64 -2.14
CA MET A 259 -11.33 -20.23 -3.49
C MET A 259 -11.95 -21.62 -3.54
N LEU A 260 -11.67 -22.48 -2.56
CA LEU A 260 -12.19 -23.84 -2.51
C LEU A 260 -13.73 -23.87 -2.31
N ARG A 261 -14.32 -22.87 -1.66
CA ARG A 261 -15.78 -22.70 -1.51
C ARG A 261 -16.51 -22.44 -2.83
N LYS A 262 -15.82 -21.93 -3.85
CA LYS A 262 -16.39 -21.74 -5.20
C LYS A 262 -16.79 -23.07 -5.87
N GLY A 263 -16.17 -24.16 -5.43
CA GLY A 263 -16.42 -25.50 -5.96
C GLY A 263 -15.73 -25.74 -7.31
N GLN A 264 -15.68 -27.02 -7.71
CA GLN A 264 -14.93 -27.50 -8.86
C GLN A 264 -15.33 -26.79 -10.16
N LYS A 265 -16.63 -26.69 -10.44
CA LYS A 265 -17.15 -26.09 -11.68
C LYS A 265 -16.61 -24.66 -11.89
N GLN A 266 -16.74 -23.80 -10.87
CA GLN A 266 -16.31 -22.42 -10.97
C GLN A 266 -14.77 -22.31 -11.06
N LEU A 267 -14.03 -23.18 -10.35
CA LEU A 267 -12.56 -23.22 -10.47
C LEU A 267 -12.11 -23.61 -11.89
N ILE A 268 -12.77 -24.59 -12.52
CA ILE A 268 -12.52 -24.97 -13.92
C ILE A 268 -12.84 -23.80 -14.85
N GLU A 269 -14.01 -23.16 -14.72
CA GLU A 269 -14.41 -22.04 -15.57
C GLU A 269 -13.43 -20.86 -15.50
N ARG A 270 -12.94 -20.53 -14.30
CA ARG A 270 -11.95 -19.47 -14.09
C ARG A 270 -10.59 -19.84 -14.68
N THR A 271 -10.18 -21.10 -14.55
CA THR A 271 -8.90 -21.59 -15.11
C THR A 271 -8.95 -21.61 -16.64
N GLN A 272 -10.10 -21.99 -17.22
CA GLN A 272 -10.31 -21.91 -18.67
C GLN A 272 -10.29 -20.46 -19.17
N GLU A 273 -10.99 -19.55 -18.47
CA GLU A 273 -10.93 -18.12 -18.79
C GLU A 273 -9.50 -17.61 -18.81
N TRP A 274 -8.68 -18.04 -17.84
CA TRP A 274 -7.28 -17.64 -17.76
C TRP A 274 -6.46 -18.14 -18.95
N ALA A 275 -6.66 -19.40 -19.36
CA ALA A 275 -6.01 -19.96 -20.54
C ALA A 275 -6.42 -19.18 -21.80
N ASP A 276 -7.72 -18.97 -22.01
CA ASP A 276 -8.27 -18.27 -23.18
C ASP A 276 -7.79 -16.82 -23.23
N ARG A 277 -7.75 -16.13 -22.08
CA ARG A 277 -7.23 -14.76 -21.97
C ARG A 277 -5.74 -14.72 -22.30
N THR A 278 -4.96 -15.67 -21.82
CA THR A 278 -3.52 -15.76 -22.14
C THR A 278 -3.29 -16.05 -23.62
N GLU A 279 -4.13 -16.89 -24.24
CA GLU A 279 -4.09 -17.20 -25.67
C GLU A 279 -4.48 -15.99 -26.54
N ARG A 280 -5.52 -15.23 -26.15
CA ARG A 280 -5.86 -13.95 -26.80
C ARG A 280 -4.69 -12.97 -26.75
N LYS A 281 -4.01 -12.85 -25.60
CA LYS A 281 -2.81 -12.01 -25.46
C LYS A 281 -1.67 -12.49 -26.34
N TYR A 282 -1.40 -13.80 -26.38
CA TYR A 282 -0.39 -14.39 -27.25
C TYR A 282 -0.67 -14.07 -28.73
N ASN A 283 -1.91 -14.29 -29.19
CA ASN A 283 -2.31 -14.01 -30.57
C ASN A 283 -2.21 -12.52 -30.91
N PHE A 284 -2.56 -11.64 -29.96
CA PHE A 284 -2.36 -10.20 -30.11
C PHE A 284 -0.88 -9.86 -30.36
N TYR A 285 0.02 -10.29 -29.47
CA TYR A 285 1.45 -10.00 -29.60
C TYR A 285 2.09 -10.66 -30.83
N LYS A 286 1.68 -11.88 -31.17
CA LYS A 286 2.10 -12.57 -32.38
C LYS A 286 1.71 -11.77 -33.62
N THR A 287 0.44 -11.37 -33.72
CA THR A 287 -0.07 -10.56 -34.84
C THR A 287 0.65 -9.21 -34.93
N LEU A 288 0.88 -8.57 -33.78
CA LEU A 288 1.60 -7.30 -33.68
C LEU A 288 3.04 -7.41 -34.21
N CYS A 289 3.66 -8.60 -34.10
CA CYS A 289 5.02 -8.87 -34.59
C CYS A 289 5.09 -9.38 -36.05
N GLU A 290 4.08 -10.10 -36.53
CA GLU A 290 4.08 -10.81 -37.83
C GLU A 290 3.45 -9.99 -38.96
N ASN A 291 2.43 -9.17 -38.69
CA ASN A 291 1.62 -8.51 -39.72
C ASN A 291 1.52 -6.99 -39.53
N SER A 292 2.28 -6.25 -40.34
CA SER A 292 2.06 -4.87 -40.76
C SER A 292 2.58 -3.73 -39.86
N MET A 293 3.58 -3.01 -40.39
CA MET A 293 3.86 -1.62 -40.01
C MET A 293 2.59 -0.77 -39.93
N GLN A 294 1.53 -1.08 -40.70
CA GLN A 294 0.30 -0.31 -40.75
C GLN A 294 -0.60 -0.54 -39.52
N ASN A 295 -0.85 -1.79 -39.11
CA ASN A 295 -1.60 -2.07 -37.88
C ASN A 295 -0.79 -1.67 -36.64
N GLU A 296 0.54 -1.87 -36.65
CA GLU A 296 1.42 -1.39 -35.59
C GLU A 296 1.31 0.13 -35.45
N LYS A 297 1.56 0.89 -36.53
CA LYS A 297 1.45 2.35 -36.52
C LYS A 297 0.07 2.84 -36.12
N GLN A 298 -0.99 2.19 -36.61
CA GLN A 298 -2.36 2.55 -36.25
C GLN A 298 -2.63 2.30 -34.77
N TYR A 299 -2.28 1.12 -34.25
CA TYR A 299 -2.49 0.77 -32.84
C TYR A 299 -1.65 1.66 -31.92
N LEU A 300 -0.35 1.82 -32.21
CA LEU A 300 0.54 2.70 -31.45
C LEU A 300 0.08 4.15 -31.52
N GLY A 301 -0.39 4.61 -32.69
CA GLY A 301 -0.96 5.94 -32.87
C GLY A 301 -2.22 6.17 -32.03
N GLN A 302 -3.18 5.23 -32.06
CA GLN A 302 -4.39 5.30 -31.23
C GLN A 302 -4.04 5.29 -29.73
N ARG A 303 -3.09 4.44 -29.33
CA ARG A 303 -2.64 4.35 -27.93
C ARG A 303 -1.92 5.61 -27.48
N ALA A 304 -1.06 6.18 -28.32
CA ALA A 304 -0.39 7.45 -28.05
C ALA A 304 -1.40 8.60 -27.92
N GLN A 305 -2.38 8.66 -28.82
CA GLN A 305 -3.47 9.64 -28.74
C GLN A 305 -4.29 9.49 -27.45
N ALA A 306 -4.66 8.26 -27.07
CA ALA A 306 -5.40 8.00 -25.84
C ALA A 306 -4.59 8.35 -24.58
N LEU A 307 -3.27 8.06 -24.59
CA LEU A 307 -2.35 8.44 -23.51
C LEU A 307 -2.28 9.96 -23.37
N ILE A 308 -2.01 10.68 -24.46
CA ILE A 308 -1.94 12.15 -24.46
C ILE A 308 -3.29 12.72 -24.02
N ALA A 309 -4.40 12.25 -24.58
CA ALA A 309 -5.73 12.76 -24.23
C ALA A 309 -6.08 12.57 -22.75
N LEU A 310 -5.73 11.43 -22.14
CA LEU A 310 -5.93 11.21 -20.70
C LEU A 310 -4.96 12.07 -19.87
N ARG A 311 -3.66 12.06 -20.21
CA ARG A 311 -2.61 12.82 -19.50
C ARG A 311 -2.93 14.31 -19.50
N ASP A 312 -3.18 14.89 -20.68
CA ASP A 312 -3.54 16.30 -20.84
C ASP A 312 -4.80 16.63 -20.04
N PHE A 313 -5.84 15.80 -20.13
CA PHE A 313 -7.09 16.05 -19.41
C PHE A 313 -6.88 16.07 -17.89
N VAL A 314 -6.12 15.10 -17.35
CA VAL A 314 -5.88 14.99 -15.91
C VAL A 314 -4.94 16.08 -15.43
N LEU A 315 -3.81 16.32 -16.11
CA LEU A 315 -2.81 17.30 -15.67
C LEU A 315 -3.33 18.74 -15.80
N ASN A 316 -4.12 19.06 -16.83
CA ASN A 316 -4.83 20.35 -16.88
C ASN A 316 -5.78 20.50 -15.68
N LYS A 317 -6.55 19.45 -15.34
CA LYS A 317 -7.42 19.47 -14.15
C LYS A 317 -6.62 19.65 -12.87
N GLN A 318 -5.49 18.97 -12.71
CA GLN A 318 -4.63 19.14 -11.55
C GLN A 318 -4.04 20.56 -11.45
N ALA A 319 -3.58 21.13 -12.56
CA ALA A 319 -3.10 22.52 -12.62
C ALA A 319 -4.18 23.54 -12.26
N ASP A 320 -5.41 23.31 -12.73
CA ASP A 320 -6.60 24.09 -12.38
C ASP A 320 -6.91 24.06 -10.87
N ILE A 321 -6.87 22.87 -10.26
CA ILE A 321 -7.04 22.68 -8.81
C ILE A 321 -5.92 23.39 -8.04
N TYR A 322 -4.67 23.21 -8.48
CA TYR A 322 -3.50 23.85 -7.90
C TYR A 322 -3.73 25.37 -7.85
N LYS A 323 -4.08 25.97 -9.00
CA LYS A 323 -4.36 27.41 -9.13
C LYS A 323 -5.52 27.88 -8.26
N PHE A 324 -6.54 27.06 -8.06
CA PHE A 324 -7.69 27.39 -7.22
C PHE A 324 -7.31 27.44 -5.74
N TRP A 325 -6.61 26.41 -5.25
CA TRP A 325 -6.35 26.26 -3.82
C TRP A 325 -5.26 27.18 -3.28
N ILE A 326 -4.24 27.51 -4.07
CA ILE A 326 -3.21 28.47 -3.64
C ILE A 326 -3.75 29.91 -3.47
N LYS A 327 -4.94 30.21 -4.02
CA LYS A 327 -5.63 31.50 -3.86
C LYS A 327 -6.50 31.56 -2.60
N GLN A 328 -6.72 30.42 -1.95
CA GLN A 328 -7.48 30.36 -0.71
C GLN A 328 -6.58 30.75 0.46
N GLU A 329 -7.18 30.95 1.63
CA GLU A 329 -6.43 31.12 2.87
C GLU A 329 -5.53 29.90 3.13
N ASP A 330 -4.31 30.17 3.60
CA ASP A 330 -3.27 29.16 3.82
C ASP A 330 -3.77 27.96 4.65
N LEU A 331 -4.52 28.22 5.72
CA LEU A 331 -5.14 27.17 6.53
C LEU A 331 -6.11 26.29 5.73
N LEU A 332 -6.97 26.88 4.89
CA LEU A 332 -7.96 26.14 4.11
C LEU A 332 -7.30 25.32 3.00
N MET A 333 -6.25 25.85 2.37
CA MET A 333 -5.40 25.10 1.44
C MET A 333 -4.80 23.88 2.15
N LYS A 334 -4.16 24.05 3.30
CA LYS A 334 -3.56 22.93 4.06
C LYS A 334 -4.58 21.87 4.45
N ILE A 335 -5.78 22.28 4.87
CA ILE A 335 -6.89 21.37 5.16
C ILE A 335 -7.27 20.56 3.92
N PHE A 336 -7.43 21.21 2.75
CA PHE A 336 -7.75 20.53 1.50
C PHE A 336 -6.70 19.47 1.13
N ILE A 337 -5.41 19.82 1.24
CA ILE A 337 -4.30 18.92 0.94
C ILE A 337 -4.36 17.67 1.82
N ILE A 338 -4.42 17.83 3.15
CA ILE A 338 -4.49 16.72 4.09
C ILE A 338 -5.76 15.90 3.86
N GLU A 339 -6.93 16.56 3.78
CA GLU A 339 -8.22 15.89 3.58
C GLU A 339 -8.23 15.01 2.34
N THR A 340 -7.75 15.55 1.22
CA THR A 340 -7.66 14.84 -0.06
C THR A 340 -6.74 13.63 0.01
N ILE A 341 -5.57 13.76 0.65
CA ILE A 341 -4.62 12.65 0.82
C ILE A 341 -5.25 11.56 1.70
N LEU A 342 -5.80 11.92 2.87
CA LEU A 342 -6.42 10.97 3.80
C LEU A 342 -7.60 10.22 3.16
N PHE A 343 -8.41 10.92 2.36
CA PHE A 343 -9.54 10.32 1.67
C PHE A 343 -9.11 9.25 0.68
N ASN A 344 -8.03 9.50 -0.08
CA ASN A 344 -7.60 8.62 -1.17
C ASN A 344 -6.62 7.51 -0.74
N GLU A 345 -5.78 7.75 0.27
CA GLU A 345 -4.77 6.77 0.71
C GLU A 345 -5.30 5.79 1.76
N VAL A 346 -6.19 6.25 2.64
CA VAL A 346 -6.72 5.44 3.75
C VAL A 346 -8.20 5.15 3.58
N GLY A 347 -8.96 6.18 3.23
CA GLY A 347 -10.42 6.07 3.13
C GLY A 347 -11.05 5.62 4.46
N ARG A 348 -11.95 4.64 4.38
CA ARG A 348 -12.72 4.13 5.53
C ARG A 348 -12.11 2.90 6.20
N VAL A 349 -10.91 2.50 5.80
CA VAL A 349 -10.23 1.32 6.37
C VAL A 349 -9.86 1.57 7.84
N ASP A 350 -9.62 2.84 8.18
CA ASP A 350 -9.28 3.26 9.53
C ASP A 350 -10.52 3.25 10.44
N GLY A 351 -10.37 2.70 11.64
CA GLY A 351 -11.45 2.55 12.61
C GLY A 351 -11.95 3.92 13.14
N ALA A 352 -12.86 3.87 14.12
CA ALA A 352 -13.47 5.07 14.69
C ALA A 352 -12.46 6.07 15.30
N ASP A 353 -11.31 5.59 15.78
CA ASP A 353 -10.26 6.43 16.39
C ASP A 353 -9.38 7.15 15.35
N ALA A 354 -9.45 6.74 14.09
CA ALA A 354 -8.74 7.34 12.96
C ALA A 354 -7.21 7.47 13.15
N LEU A 355 -6.56 6.47 13.77
CA LEU A 355 -5.14 6.56 14.13
C LEU A 355 -4.22 6.53 12.91
N GLU A 356 -4.55 5.76 11.88
CA GLU A 356 -3.73 5.68 10.67
C GLU A 356 -3.85 6.97 9.84
N ARG A 357 -5.05 7.56 9.80
CA ARG A 357 -5.30 8.87 9.19
C ARG A 357 -4.56 9.99 9.92
N ARG A 358 -4.54 9.99 11.26
CA ARG A 358 -3.75 10.95 12.05
C ARG A 358 -2.26 10.84 11.72
N ASP A 359 -1.73 9.62 11.68
CA ASP A 359 -0.31 9.39 11.37
C ASP A 359 0.07 9.78 9.94
N ILE A 360 -0.82 9.56 8.97
CA ILE A 360 -0.59 9.99 7.59
C ILE A 360 -0.68 11.52 7.48
N ALA A 361 -1.55 12.19 8.25
CA ALA A 361 -1.55 13.65 8.31
C ALA A 361 -0.19 14.21 8.79
N GLU A 362 0.42 13.58 9.80
CA GLU A 362 1.78 13.92 10.24
C GLU A 362 2.83 13.66 9.14
N VAL A 363 2.71 12.56 8.38
CA VAL A 363 3.59 12.32 7.22
C VAL A 363 3.48 13.46 6.21
N VAL A 364 2.27 13.93 5.91
CA VAL A 364 2.04 15.06 4.99
C VAL A 364 2.69 16.33 5.52
N ILE A 365 2.54 16.62 6.81
CA ILE A 365 3.19 17.77 7.47
C ILE A 365 4.71 17.68 7.39
N ASN A 366 5.29 16.51 7.65
CA ASN A 366 6.73 16.29 7.57
C ASN A 366 7.24 16.47 6.14
N ARG A 367 6.52 15.92 5.15
CA ARG A 367 6.83 16.08 3.73
C ARG A 367 6.75 17.53 3.27
N ALA A 368 5.79 18.30 3.77
CA ALA A 368 5.68 19.73 3.46
C ALA A 368 6.86 20.57 4.00
N LYS A 369 7.67 20.01 4.91
CA LYS A 369 8.88 20.64 5.47
C LYS A 369 10.17 20.13 4.79
N ASP A 370 10.09 19.10 3.93
CA ASP A 370 11.24 18.49 3.28
C ASP A 370 11.21 18.79 1.77
N PRO A 371 12.18 19.55 1.23
CA PRO A 371 12.22 19.93 -0.17
C PRO A 371 12.16 18.76 -1.15
N ILE A 372 12.64 17.56 -0.79
CA ILE A 372 12.54 16.38 -1.65
C ILE A 372 11.09 16.07 -1.99
N TYR A 373 10.16 16.37 -1.09
CA TYR A 373 8.74 16.07 -1.23
C TYR A 373 7.89 17.30 -1.54
N SER A 374 8.41 18.51 -1.27
CA SER A 374 7.64 19.75 -1.33
C SER A 374 8.06 20.70 -2.45
N THR A 375 8.87 20.26 -3.40
CA THR A 375 9.21 21.01 -4.63
C THR A 375 8.55 20.38 -5.84
N LEU A 376 8.09 21.21 -6.77
CA LEU A 376 7.69 20.79 -8.12
C LEU A 376 8.64 21.38 -9.13
N ASP A 377 9.16 20.57 -10.04
CA ASP A 377 10.10 21.02 -11.06
C ASP A 377 9.84 20.30 -12.40
N LYS A 378 10.81 20.37 -13.32
CA LYS A 378 10.68 19.83 -14.68
C LYS A 378 10.59 18.31 -14.73
N ASP A 379 10.91 17.63 -13.63
CA ASP A 379 10.78 16.19 -13.50
C ASP A 379 9.33 15.80 -13.13
N ASP A 380 8.52 16.74 -12.66
CA ASP A 380 7.10 16.55 -12.37
C ASP A 380 6.23 16.96 -13.57
N ASP A 381 5.45 16.02 -14.11
CA ASP A 381 4.63 16.22 -15.31
C ASP A 381 3.70 17.44 -15.25
N ILE A 382 3.11 17.71 -14.08
CA ILE A 382 2.21 18.84 -13.84
C ILE A 382 2.89 20.20 -14.08
N PHE A 383 4.20 20.30 -13.89
CA PHE A 383 4.94 21.57 -14.02
C PHE A 383 4.77 22.19 -15.41
N TYR A 384 4.67 21.37 -16.45
CA TYR A 384 4.46 21.84 -17.83
C TYR A 384 3.04 22.41 -18.08
N TYR A 385 2.07 22.06 -17.22
CA TYR A 385 0.68 22.50 -17.30
C TYR A 385 0.39 23.72 -16.42
N LEU A 386 1.34 24.13 -15.59
CA LEU A 386 1.25 25.40 -14.86
C LEU A 386 1.49 26.59 -15.82
N ASP A 387 0.75 27.68 -15.61
CA ASP A 387 1.03 28.94 -16.31
C ASP A 387 2.38 29.56 -15.86
N ASP A 388 2.97 30.42 -16.68
CA ASP A 388 4.34 30.92 -16.43
C ASP A 388 4.46 31.70 -15.12
N HIS A 389 3.39 32.38 -14.72
CA HIS A 389 3.32 33.04 -13.41
C HIS A 389 3.39 32.00 -12.28
N LEU A 390 2.58 30.94 -12.35
CA LEU A 390 2.61 29.84 -11.38
C LEU A 390 3.97 29.15 -11.33
N LYS A 391 4.60 28.87 -12.47
CA LYS A 391 5.96 28.29 -12.52
C LYS A 391 6.98 29.15 -11.77
N GLY A 392 6.84 30.48 -11.84
CA GLY A 392 7.70 31.43 -11.14
C GLY A 392 7.53 31.45 -9.61
N ILE A 393 6.39 30.98 -9.09
CA ILE A 393 6.06 31.03 -7.65
C ILE A 393 5.77 29.66 -7.03
N VAL A 394 5.85 28.56 -7.79
CA VAL A 394 5.45 27.21 -7.35
C VAL A 394 6.20 26.76 -6.10
N GLN A 395 7.46 27.19 -5.94
CA GLN A 395 8.27 26.86 -4.76
C GLN A 395 7.80 27.54 -3.47
N ASN A 396 6.96 28.58 -3.56
CA ASN A 396 6.38 29.26 -2.40
C ASN A 396 5.21 28.48 -1.77
N TYR A 397 4.75 27.39 -2.40
CA TYR A 397 3.59 26.61 -1.96
C TYR A 397 3.95 25.15 -1.68
N PRO A 398 4.85 24.87 -0.71
CA PRO A 398 5.34 23.52 -0.43
C PRO A 398 4.22 22.52 -0.11
N TRP A 399 3.14 22.98 0.53
CA TRP A 399 1.97 22.16 0.83
C TRP A 399 1.20 21.71 -0.41
N ALA A 400 0.99 22.61 -1.37
CA ALA A 400 0.35 22.26 -2.63
C ALA A 400 1.24 21.27 -3.41
N ASN A 401 2.55 21.51 -3.42
CA ASN A 401 3.52 20.65 -4.09
C ASN A 401 3.46 19.21 -3.57
N VAL A 402 3.32 18.99 -2.25
CA VAL A 402 3.20 17.63 -1.69
C VAL A 402 2.04 16.83 -2.29
N LEU A 403 0.87 17.44 -2.52
CA LEU A 403 -0.28 16.74 -3.11
C LEU A 403 -0.05 16.38 -4.58
N PHE A 404 0.67 17.23 -5.31
CA PHE A 404 0.81 17.12 -6.76
C PHE A 404 2.15 16.54 -7.23
N LYS A 405 3.06 16.22 -6.29
CA LYS A 405 4.33 15.60 -6.62
C LYS A 405 4.11 14.18 -7.16
N GLU A 406 4.67 13.91 -8.33
CA GLU A 406 4.44 12.64 -9.01
C GLU A 406 5.09 11.50 -8.22
N GLY A 407 4.36 10.38 -8.06
CA GLY A 407 4.86 9.18 -7.39
C GLY A 407 4.83 9.18 -5.86
N GLU A 408 4.51 10.31 -5.22
CA GLU A 408 4.46 10.38 -3.76
C GLU A 408 3.18 9.84 -3.13
N PHE A 409 2.06 9.91 -3.86
CA PHE A 409 0.81 9.22 -3.53
C PHE A 409 0.30 8.50 -4.76
N SER A 410 -0.43 7.40 -4.55
CA SER A 410 -0.86 6.53 -5.66
C SER A 410 -1.74 7.26 -6.69
N PHE A 411 -2.50 8.25 -6.24
CA PHE A 411 -3.44 9.03 -7.05
C PHE A 411 -2.82 10.28 -7.71
N THR A 412 -1.50 10.50 -7.61
CA THR A 412 -0.85 11.61 -8.36
C THR A 412 -0.58 11.25 -9.81
N TYR A 413 -0.39 9.96 -10.11
CA TYR A 413 -0.27 9.47 -11.48
C TYR A 413 -1.56 9.67 -12.29
N TYR A 414 -1.46 10.23 -13.49
CA TYR A 414 -2.62 10.47 -14.35
C TYR A 414 -3.37 9.19 -14.75
N PHE A 415 -2.68 8.05 -14.79
CA PHE A 415 -3.20 6.75 -15.22
C PHE A 415 -3.76 5.89 -14.07
N ILE A 416 -3.88 6.45 -12.86
CA ILE A 416 -4.53 5.79 -11.73
C ILE A 416 -5.97 6.28 -11.60
N ALA A 417 -6.90 5.34 -11.46
CA ALA A 417 -8.33 5.63 -11.35
C ALA A 417 -8.67 6.59 -10.20
N GLY A 418 -7.93 6.52 -9.08
CA GLY A 418 -8.13 7.37 -7.91
C GLY A 418 -7.94 8.87 -8.17
N THR A 419 -7.16 9.24 -9.19
CA THR A 419 -6.82 10.63 -9.52
C THR A 419 -8.06 11.48 -9.84
N VAL A 420 -9.12 10.86 -10.35
CA VAL A 420 -10.42 11.54 -10.56
C VAL A 420 -10.95 12.17 -9.28
N ARG A 421 -10.67 11.60 -8.11
CA ARG A 421 -11.17 12.08 -6.81
C ARG A 421 -10.46 13.32 -6.30
N VAL A 422 -9.38 13.75 -6.96
CA VAL A 422 -8.71 15.03 -6.68
C VAL A 422 -9.55 16.19 -7.24
N PHE A 423 -10.04 16.10 -8.49
CA PHE A 423 -10.87 17.15 -9.11
C PHE A 423 -12.38 16.88 -9.05
N CYS A 424 -12.78 15.63 -8.85
CA CYS A 424 -14.16 15.16 -8.71
C CYS A 424 -14.36 14.42 -7.38
N PRO A 425 -14.31 15.14 -6.25
CA PRO A 425 -14.52 14.55 -4.93
C PRO A 425 -15.90 13.90 -4.82
N SER A 426 -15.98 12.71 -4.20
CA SER A 426 -17.29 12.10 -3.93
C SER A 426 -18.05 12.89 -2.87
N MET A 427 -19.28 13.27 -3.20
CA MET A 427 -20.17 14.09 -2.36
C MET A 427 -21.38 13.32 -1.81
N ASN A 428 -21.34 11.98 -1.83
CA ASN A 428 -22.38 11.18 -1.18
C ASN A 428 -22.29 11.28 0.36
N ARG A 429 -23.38 10.99 1.07
CA ARG A 429 -23.48 11.12 2.53
C ARG A 429 -22.32 10.47 3.30
N GLN A 430 -21.89 9.29 2.87
CA GLN A 430 -20.80 8.57 3.54
C GLN A 430 -19.45 9.25 3.30
N SER A 431 -19.22 9.74 2.09
CA SER A 431 -18.00 10.46 1.71
C SER A 431 -17.94 11.81 2.41
N THR A 432 -19.02 12.59 2.43
CA THR A 432 -19.10 13.86 3.16
C THR A 432 -18.79 13.68 4.63
N LYS A 433 -19.35 12.65 5.28
CA LYS A 433 -19.03 12.32 6.67
C LYS A 433 -17.53 12.06 6.86
N LEU A 434 -16.93 11.26 5.98
CA LEU A 434 -15.50 10.97 6.02
C LEU A 434 -14.64 12.23 5.84
N ARG A 435 -15.03 13.13 4.92
CA ARG A 435 -14.33 14.42 4.74
C ARG A 435 -14.39 15.26 6.00
N HIS A 436 -15.56 15.40 6.64
CA HIS A 436 -15.69 16.15 7.89
C HIS A 436 -14.80 15.56 9.00
N GLU A 437 -14.70 14.23 9.09
CA GLU A 437 -13.76 13.58 10.01
C GLU A 437 -12.30 13.90 9.66
N ASN A 438 -11.94 13.87 8.37
CA ASN A 438 -10.61 14.20 7.89
C ASN A 438 -10.25 15.68 8.10
N VAL A 439 -11.19 16.62 7.96
CA VAL A 439 -10.97 18.05 8.23
C VAL A 439 -10.64 18.25 9.71
N LYS A 440 -11.36 17.57 10.63
CA LYS A 440 -11.04 17.62 12.06
C LYS A 440 -9.64 17.10 12.36
N ILE A 441 -9.23 16.01 11.70
CA ILE A 441 -7.86 15.48 11.81
C ILE A 441 -6.85 16.48 11.27
N ALA A 442 -7.12 17.11 10.13
CA ALA A 442 -6.23 18.11 9.54
C ALA A 442 -6.05 19.32 10.47
N LEU A 443 -7.14 19.87 11.03
CA LEU A 443 -7.09 20.95 12.01
C LEU A 443 -6.28 20.54 13.25
N ASP A 444 -6.61 19.39 13.84
CA ASP A 444 -5.89 18.82 14.98
C ASP A 444 -4.38 18.77 14.72
N SER A 445 -3.96 18.19 13.59
CA SER A 445 -2.55 17.99 13.24
C SER A 445 -1.83 19.30 12.89
N ILE A 446 -2.51 20.23 12.20
CA ILE A 446 -1.93 21.54 11.87
C ILE A 446 -1.68 22.36 13.13
N TYR A 447 -2.61 22.36 14.09
CA TYR A 447 -2.48 23.14 15.33
C TYR A 447 -1.55 22.50 16.36
N LYS A 448 -1.55 21.17 16.47
CA LYS A 448 -0.82 20.45 17.53
C LYS A 448 0.62 20.11 17.18
N SER A 449 1.20 20.56 16.06
CA SER A 449 2.44 19.98 15.49
C SER A 449 3.67 20.04 16.41
N GLU A 450 3.71 19.20 17.43
CA GLU A 450 4.89 18.74 18.12
C GLU A 450 5.38 17.53 17.31
N ASN A 451 6.56 17.64 16.70
CA ASN A 451 7.17 16.67 15.76
C ASN A 451 7.54 15.32 16.42
N ASN A 452 6.67 14.71 17.21
CA ASN A 452 6.94 13.46 17.93
C ASN A 452 6.78 12.21 17.04
N PHE A 453 6.33 12.38 15.79
CA PHE A 453 6.23 11.29 14.81
C PHE A 453 7.01 11.63 13.52
N PRO A 454 8.28 11.19 13.39
CA PRO A 454 9.18 11.60 12.30
C PRO A 454 8.97 10.83 10.98
N ALA A 455 7.77 10.31 10.76
CA ALA A 455 7.48 9.50 9.59
C ALA A 455 7.43 10.36 8.31
N ILE A 456 8.07 9.88 7.25
CA ILE A 456 8.07 10.52 5.91
C ILE A 456 7.69 9.54 4.78
N ARG A 457 7.71 8.23 5.06
CA ARG A 457 7.22 7.20 4.15
C ARG A 457 6.36 6.19 4.89
N TYR A 458 5.45 5.58 4.16
CA TYR A 458 4.64 4.48 4.66
C TYR A 458 4.27 3.53 3.51
N TYR A 459 3.92 2.30 3.85
CA TYR A 459 3.29 1.38 2.89
C TYR A 459 2.32 0.43 3.60
N SER A 460 1.41 -0.13 2.80
CA SER A 460 0.48 -1.16 3.24
C SER A 460 0.85 -2.51 2.66
N ARG A 461 1.32 -3.44 3.50
CA ARG A 461 1.54 -4.83 3.08
C ARG A 461 0.25 -5.50 2.63
N ALA A 462 -0.87 -5.15 3.28
CA ALA A 462 -2.17 -5.71 2.96
C ALA A 462 -2.63 -5.39 1.53
N SER A 463 -2.26 -4.22 1.01
CA SER A 463 -2.62 -3.77 -0.34
C SER A 463 -1.55 -4.07 -1.40
N MET A 464 -0.33 -4.46 -1.00
CA MET A 464 0.74 -4.76 -1.93
C MET A 464 0.60 -6.13 -2.59
N VAL A 465 0.77 -6.17 -3.92
CA VAL A 465 0.87 -7.43 -4.68
C VAL A 465 1.96 -8.30 -4.07
N GLY A 466 1.63 -9.56 -3.82
CA GLY A 466 2.52 -10.51 -3.15
C GLY A 466 2.76 -10.26 -1.66
N ARG A 467 2.15 -9.24 -1.04
CA ARG A 467 2.36 -8.83 0.36
C ARG A 467 3.84 -8.62 0.71
N ILE A 468 4.61 -8.19 -0.28
CA ILE A 468 6.06 -7.98 -0.20
C ILE A 468 6.38 -6.93 0.87
N SER A 469 7.49 -7.11 1.58
CA SER A 469 8.01 -6.08 2.49
C SER A 469 8.86 -5.05 1.74
N MET A 470 8.57 -3.76 1.94
CA MET A 470 9.39 -2.67 1.39
C MET A 470 10.64 -2.38 2.21
N ASP A 471 10.82 -3.03 3.37
CA ASP A 471 11.99 -2.83 4.23
C ASP A 471 13.32 -3.03 3.48
N SER A 472 13.38 -4.01 2.58
CA SER A 472 14.58 -4.31 1.78
C SER A 472 14.74 -3.42 0.55
N VAL A 473 13.68 -2.71 0.14
CA VAL A 473 13.68 -1.80 -1.00
C VAL A 473 14.11 -0.40 -0.56
N TRP A 474 13.67 0.04 0.62
CA TRP A 474 13.93 1.37 1.16
C TRP A 474 15.13 1.37 2.09
N ASN A 475 16.29 0.96 1.58
CA ASN A 475 17.54 0.82 2.34
C ASN A 475 18.05 2.13 2.98
N THR A 476 17.65 3.30 2.48
CA THR A 476 17.97 4.61 3.05
C THR A 476 17.02 5.06 4.17
N PHE A 477 15.97 4.28 4.45
CA PHE A 477 14.97 4.58 5.46
C PHE A 477 14.99 3.54 6.58
N LYS A 478 14.63 3.97 7.79
CA LYS A 478 14.50 3.07 8.94
C LYS A 478 13.03 2.92 9.32
N PRO A 479 12.52 1.69 9.53
CA PRO A 479 11.17 1.50 10.03
C PRO A 479 11.04 2.09 11.43
N ILE A 480 9.92 2.78 11.66
CA ILE A 480 9.56 3.29 12.98
C ILE A 480 9.03 2.14 13.83
N SER A 481 9.41 2.11 15.10
CA SER A 481 8.94 1.10 16.06
C SER A 481 7.41 1.11 16.17
N GLU A 482 6.83 -0.08 16.32
CA GLU A 482 5.40 -0.23 16.56
C GLU A 482 4.98 0.44 17.88
N ARG A 483 3.75 0.94 17.94
CA ARG A 483 3.18 1.59 19.12
C ARG A 483 1.76 1.09 19.39
N PRO A 484 1.34 1.01 20.68
CA PRO A 484 -0.03 0.71 20.99
C PRO A 484 -0.98 1.78 20.45
N GLY A 485 -2.24 1.42 20.25
CA GLY A 485 -3.32 2.37 19.98
C GLY A 485 -3.80 3.07 21.25
N LEU A 486 -4.98 3.68 21.18
CA LEU A 486 -5.60 4.32 22.35
C LEU A 486 -5.95 3.29 23.42
N SER A 487 -5.86 3.72 24.69
CA SER A 487 -6.37 2.95 25.82
C SER A 487 -7.83 2.58 25.58
N VAL A 488 -8.21 1.36 25.93
CA VAL A 488 -9.61 0.96 25.86
C VAL A 488 -10.39 1.60 27.01
N GLU A 489 -11.70 1.76 26.84
CA GLU A 489 -12.59 2.27 27.89
C GLU A 489 -12.50 1.42 29.16
N ALA A 490 -12.66 2.03 30.35
CA ALA A 490 -12.45 1.37 31.63
C ALA A 490 -13.31 0.09 31.81
N SER A 491 -14.57 0.12 31.39
CA SER A 491 -15.49 -1.03 31.43
C SER A 491 -15.02 -2.18 30.55
N LEU A 492 -14.53 -1.86 29.34
CA LEU A 492 -13.94 -2.85 28.44
C LEU A 492 -12.63 -3.40 29.01
N ASN A 493 -11.79 -2.53 29.58
CA ASN A 493 -10.52 -2.92 30.17
C ASN A 493 -10.70 -3.97 31.28
N GLU A 494 -11.68 -3.76 32.16
CA GLU A 494 -11.98 -4.72 33.23
C GLU A 494 -12.44 -6.08 32.69
N ARG A 495 -13.30 -6.08 31.67
CA ARG A 495 -13.71 -7.32 31.00
C ARG A 495 -12.53 -8.04 30.35
N LEU A 496 -11.63 -7.32 29.68
CA LEU A 496 -10.44 -7.90 29.06
C LEU A 496 -9.48 -8.46 30.12
N ARG A 497 -9.31 -7.79 31.26
CA ARG A 497 -8.54 -8.29 32.41
C ARG A 497 -9.09 -9.63 32.90
N GLN A 498 -10.40 -9.72 33.12
CA GLN A 498 -11.03 -10.96 33.58
C GLN A 498 -10.80 -12.11 32.59
N ARG A 499 -10.99 -11.87 31.29
CA ARG A 499 -10.71 -12.87 30.24
C ARG A 499 -9.24 -13.28 30.24
N TYR A 500 -8.33 -12.33 30.34
CA TYR A 500 -6.90 -12.58 30.36
C TYR A 500 -6.48 -13.45 31.55
N VAL A 501 -6.94 -13.10 32.75
CA VAL A 501 -6.66 -13.85 34.00
C VAL A 501 -7.25 -15.26 33.95
N GLN A 502 -8.41 -15.44 33.30
CA GLN A 502 -9.01 -16.76 33.05
C GLN A 502 -8.28 -17.57 31.97
N GLY A 503 -7.28 -17.02 31.27
CA GLY A 503 -6.61 -17.67 30.14
C GLY A 503 -7.46 -17.70 28.86
N ASN A 504 -8.56 -16.94 28.81
CA ASN A 504 -9.49 -16.86 27.69
C ASN A 504 -9.00 -15.87 26.62
N TYR A 505 -7.80 -16.11 26.08
CA TYR A 505 -7.20 -15.30 25.02
C TYR A 505 -6.29 -16.15 24.11
N HIS A 506 -5.99 -15.62 22.93
CA HIS A 506 -4.97 -16.16 22.05
C HIS A 506 -3.79 -15.21 21.96
N TYR A 507 -2.59 -15.70 22.22
CA TYR A 507 -1.37 -14.92 22.02
C TYR A 507 -1.05 -14.79 20.53
N LEU A 508 -0.63 -13.60 20.09
CA LEU A 508 -0.19 -13.34 18.72
C LEU A 508 1.31 -13.07 18.64
N TYR A 509 1.80 -11.99 19.25
CA TYR A 509 3.22 -11.62 19.23
C TYR A 509 3.57 -10.60 20.31
N HIS A 510 4.86 -10.26 20.42
CA HIS A 510 5.36 -9.13 21.21
C HIS A 510 6.03 -8.11 20.31
N PHE A 511 5.97 -6.84 20.67
CA PHE A 511 6.80 -5.79 20.08
C PHE A 511 7.39 -4.89 21.17
N ILE A 512 8.42 -4.14 20.81
CA ILE A 512 9.05 -3.14 21.67
C ILE A 512 8.81 -1.78 21.03
N ASP A 513 8.27 -0.84 21.79
CA ASP A 513 8.02 0.51 21.29
C ASP A 513 9.31 1.35 21.20
N SER A 514 9.17 2.60 20.74
CA SER A 514 10.30 3.53 20.61
C SER A 514 11.00 3.86 21.94
N PHE A 515 10.35 3.60 23.08
CA PHE A 515 10.86 3.87 24.42
C PHE A 515 11.44 2.62 25.08
N GLY A 516 11.57 1.50 24.35
CA GLY A 516 12.08 0.25 24.89
C GLY A 516 11.05 -0.53 25.73
N ARG A 517 9.77 -0.14 25.69
CA ARG A 517 8.72 -0.78 26.49
C ARG A 517 8.18 -2.01 25.76
N PRO A 518 8.14 -3.19 26.42
CA PRO A 518 7.66 -4.41 25.81
C PRO A 518 6.13 -4.50 25.87
N TYR A 519 5.50 -4.74 24.73
CA TYR A 519 4.06 -4.94 24.62
C TYR A 519 3.75 -6.34 24.11
N LYS A 520 2.63 -6.88 24.58
CA LYS A 520 2.08 -8.18 24.20
C LYS A 520 0.77 -7.98 23.45
N VAL A 521 0.68 -8.57 22.26
CA VAL A 521 -0.52 -8.56 21.42
C VAL A 521 -1.27 -9.88 21.57
N ILE A 522 -2.57 -9.76 21.82
CA ILE A 522 -3.47 -10.89 22.05
C ILE A 522 -4.79 -10.69 21.29
N GLU A 523 -5.49 -11.79 21.04
CA GLU A 523 -6.85 -11.81 20.52
C GLU A 523 -7.82 -12.28 21.61
N ILE A 524 -8.90 -11.53 21.83
CA ILE A 524 -10.01 -11.87 22.72
C ILE A 524 -11.31 -11.62 21.95
N ASP A 525 -12.20 -12.63 21.92
CA ASP A 525 -13.50 -12.56 21.25
C ASP A 525 -13.42 -12.06 19.78
N GLY A 526 -12.38 -12.50 19.05
CA GLY A 526 -12.14 -12.14 17.65
C GLY A 526 -11.61 -10.72 17.41
N ARG A 527 -11.16 -10.02 18.46
CA ARG A 527 -10.55 -8.68 18.37
C ARG A 527 -9.15 -8.67 18.97
N ASN A 528 -8.26 -7.93 18.32
CA ASN A 528 -6.88 -7.79 18.77
C ASN A 528 -6.75 -6.63 19.75
N TYR A 529 -6.02 -6.88 20.83
CA TYR A 529 -5.67 -5.92 21.86
C TYR A 529 -4.18 -6.02 22.17
N VAL A 530 -3.64 -4.97 22.75
CA VAL A 530 -2.26 -4.93 23.21
C VAL A 530 -2.20 -4.46 24.65
N HIS A 531 -1.30 -5.01 25.45
CA HIS A 531 -1.02 -4.51 26.80
C HIS A 531 0.48 -4.49 27.06
N LEU A 532 0.93 -3.61 27.96
CA LEU A 532 2.32 -3.58 28.38
C LEU A 532 2.63 -4.86 29.18
N THR A 533 3.75 -5.53 28.91
CA THR A 533 4.13 -6.74 29.64
C THR A 533 4.29 -6.40 31.14
N GLY A 534 3.65 -7.21 32.00
CA GLY A 534 3.60 -6.97 33.45
C GLY A 534 2.50 -6.00 33.92
N GLN A 535 1.76 -5.36 33.01
CA GLN A 535 0.60 -4.53 33.36
C GLN A 535 -0.63 -4.98 32.58
N LEU A 536 -1.81 -4.99 33.23
CA LEU A 536 -3.07 -5.36 32.58
C LEU A 536 -3.89 -4.13 32.17
N ASN A 537 -3.23 -3.14 31.58
CA ASN A 537 -3.91 -2.02 30.93
C ASN A 537 -3.89 -2.27 29.42
N PHE A 538 -5.09 -2.45 28.85
CA PHE A 538 -5.27 -2.79 27.45
C PHE A 538 -5.43 -1.54 26.60
N PHE A 539 -4.86 -1.63 25.41
CA PHE A 539 -4.96 -0.64 24.36
C PHE A 539 -5.49 -1.32 23.11
N LYS A 540 -6.04 -0.52 22.19
CA LYS A 540 -6.41 -0.98 20.85
C LYS A 540 -5.14 -1.41 20.10
N HIS A 541 -5.22 -2.52 19.38
CA HIS A 541 -4.11 -2.99 18.55
C HIS A 541 -4.03 -2.18 17.24
N ARG A 542 -2.83 -1.72 16.89
CA ARG A 542 -2.53 -1.12 15.59
C ARG A 542 -1.86 -2.17 14.72
N ASN A 543 -2.50 -2.54 13.62
CA ASN A 543 -2.00 -3.63 12.79
C ASN A 543 -0.80 -3.16 11.93
N PRO A 544 0.42 -3.65 12.18
CA PRO A 544 1.62 -3.20 11.47
C PRO A 544 1.63 -3.62 9.98
N HIS A 545 0.72 -4.51 9.57
CA HIS A 545 0.59 -4.93 8.17
C HIS A 545 -0.36 -4.03 7.36
N LEU A 546 -1.18 -3.20 8.03
CA LEU A 546 -2.03 -2.22 7.36
C LEU A 546 -1.23 -1.00 6.97
N PHE A 547 -0.46 -0.43 7.90
CA PHE A 547 0.47 0.67 7.64
C PHE A 547 1.74 0.45 8.44
N LYS A 548 2.88 0.48 7.73
CA LYS A 548 4.20 0.52 8.32
C LYS A 548 4.89 1.80 7.92
N TYR A 549 5.41 2.53 8.90
CA TYR A 549 5.97 3.87 8.74
C TYR A 549 7.49 3.87 8.82
N PHE A 550 8.11 4.84 8.16
CA PHE A 550 9.56 4.98 8.07
C PHE A 550 9.98 6.42 8.24
N GLN A 551 11.13 6.58 8.89
CA GLN A 551 11.87 7.84 9.01
C GLN A 551 13.15 7.77 8.18
N VAL A 552 13.78 8.92 7.95
CA VAL A 552 15.12 8.99 7.33
C VAL A 552 16.09 8.14 8.15
N GLY A 553 16.77 7.19 7.51
CA GLY A 553 17.84 6.42 8.14
C GLY A 553 19.12 7.26 8.28
N PRO A 554 20.11 6.84 9.08
CA PRO A 554 21.43 7.44 9.02
C PRO A 554 21.93 7.37 7.57
N LYS A 555 22.39 8.50 7.00
CA LYS A 555 22.98 8.53 5.65
C LYS A 555 24.04 7.43 5.58
N GLN A 556 23.76 6.34 4.88
CA GLN A 556 24.83 5.45 4.47
C GLN A 556 25.63 6.25 3.45
N THR A 557 26.85 6.61 3.79
CA THR A 557 27.91 6.94 2.84
C THR A 557 28.24 5.67 2.05
N SER A 558 27.30 5.23 1.22
CA SER A 558 27.51 4.25 0.18
C SER A 558 27.21 4.97 -1.13
N ASN A 559 28.20 4.96 -2.03
CA ASN A 559 28.17 5.53 -3.37
C ASN A 559 27.12 4.85 -4.25
N ILE A 560 25.84 5.08 -3.95
CA ILE A 560 24.74 4.94 -4.88
C ILE A 560 23.97 6.24 -4.75
N LEU A 561 24.47 7.25 -5.47
CA LEU A 561 23.63 8.31 -5.96
C LEU A 561 22.42 7.61 -6.61
N LEU A 562 21.25 7.75 -6.01
CA LEU A 562 20.03 7.88 -6.79
C LEU A 562 20.28 9.11 -7.65
N ASN A 563 20.83 8.89 -8.84
CA ASN A 563 20.91 9.89 -9.88
C ASN A 563 19.46 10.14 -10.34
N THR A 564 18.78 11.01 -9.63
CA THR A 564 17.84 11.95 -10.25
C THR A 564 18.71 13.02 -10.90
N GLN A 565 19.07 12.77 -12.16
CA GLN A 565 19.53 13.74 -13.16
C GLN A 565 18.93 13.36 -14.50
#